data_AF-A0A099KTP7-F1
#
_entry.id   AF-A0A099KTP7-F1
#
_cell.length_a   1.000
_cell.length_b   1.000
_cell.length_c   1.000
_cell.angle_alpha   90.00
_cell.angle_beta   90.00
_cell.angle_gamma   90.00
#
_symmetry.space_group_name_H-M   'P 1'
#
loop_
_entity.id
_entity.type
_entity.pdbx_description
1 polymer ?
#
loop_
_entity_poly.entity_id
_entity_poly.type
_entity_poly.pdbx_seq_one_letter_code
_entity_poly.pdbx_strand_id
1 'polypeptide(L)'
;MKYKMITLMVTLLFSCSSPPNVPRIDDPSLELISIKKQYADELTNIHVGDYIDYVAKQFPEMFVASDNMKNTIYEFTYQQQYLLAANNDVETKTYTQTLRFYFINQKLVHWKVK
;
A
#
# COMPACT_ATOMS: atom_id res chain seq x y z
N MET A 1 22.08 -49.66 1.58
CA MET A 1 22.58 -48.27 1.73
C MET A 1 22.48 -47.54 0.41
N LYS A 2 21.45 -46.71 0.21
CA LYS A 2 21.28 -45.89 -1.01
C LYS A 2 20.47 -44.63 -0.68
N TYR A 3 21.14 -43.56 -0.26
CA TYR A 3 20.66 -42.17 -0.39
C TYR A 3 21.89 -41.26 -0.38
N LYS A 4 22.45 -41.01 -1.55
CA LYS A 4 23.36 -39.89 -1.81
C LYS A 4 22.91 -39.24 -3.11
N MET A 5 22.07 -38.22 -3.02
CA MET A 5 21.79 -37.23 -4.08
C MET A 5 20.60 -36.33 -3.70
N ILE A 6 20.68 -35.60 -2.59
CA ILE A 6 19.84 -34.41 -2.40
C ILE A 6 20.67 -33.37 -1.64
N THR A 7 21.67 -32.82 -2.29
CA THR A 7 22.41 -31.66 -1.76
C THR A 7 22.98 -30.85 -2.93
N LEU A 8 22.12 -30.48 -3.89
CA LEU A 8 22.51 -29.56 -4.95
C LEU A 8 21.30 -28.82 -5.54
N MET A 9 20.49 -28.19 -4.69
CA MET A 9 19.41 -27.30 -5.18
C MET A 9 18.95 -26.26 -4.15
N VAL A 10 19.88 -25.62 -3.44
CA VAL A 10 19.52 -24.54 -2.48
C VAL A 10 20.27 -23.22 -2.73
N THR A 11 21.09 -23.11 -3.76
CA THR A 11 21.93 -21.90 -4.00
C THR A 11 21.44 -20.97 -5.11
N LEU A 12 20.20 -21.13 -5.62
CA LEU A 12 19.71 -20.36 -6.78
C LEU A 12 18.69 -19.26 -6.46
N LEU A 13 18.61 -18.78 -5.22
CA LEU A 13 17.62 -17.76 -4.82
C LEU A 13 18.17 -16.35 -4.52
N PHE A 14 19.46 -16.05 -4.79
CA PHE A 14 20.04 -14.74 -4.44
C PHE A 14 20.29 -13.76 -5.59
N SER A 15 19.80 -14.03 -6.81
CA SER A 15 20.09 -13.16 -7.97
C SER A 15 18.84 -12.54 -8.62
N CYS A 16 17.99 -11.90 -7.82
CA CYS A 16 16.95 -10.98 -8.32
C CYS A 16 16.80 -9.75 -7.41
N SER A 17 17.91 -9.16 -6.98
CA SER A 17 17.89 -7.77 -6.51
C SER A 17 18.35 -6.86 -7.65
N SER A 18 17.51 -6.72 -8.68
CA SER A 18 17.60 -5.52 -9.52
C SER A 18 17.46 -4.32 -8.57
N PRO A 19 18.37 -3.32 -8.60
CA PRO A 19 18.18 -2.13 -7.81
C PRO A 19 16.80 -1.55 -8.15
N PRO A 20 16.02 -1.10 -7.14
CA PRO A 20 14.68 -0.57 -7.39
C PRO A 20 14.81 0.55 -8.43
N ASN A 21 14.12 0.40 -9.55
CA ASN A 21 14.08 1.42 -10.61
C ASN A 21 13.18 2.55 -10.12
N VAL A 22 13.74 3.43 -9.29
CA VAL A 22 13.01 4.56 -8.71
C VAL A 22 12.86 5.63 -9.79
N PRO A 23 11.62 6.04 -10.14
CA PRO A 23 11.40 7.03 -11.18
C PRO A 23 11.97 8.39 -10.77
N ARG A 24 12.55 9.10 -11.73
CA ARG A 24 13.00 10.48 -11.56
C ARG A 24 11.91 11.41 -12.08
N ILE A 25 11.48 12.35 -11.24
CA ILE A 25 10.37 13.28 -11.54
C ILE A 25 10.84 14.74 -11.36
N ASP A 26 10.27 15.65 -12.14
CA ASP A 26 10.56 17.08 -12.08
C ASP A 26 9.66 17.75 -11.04
N ASP A 27 8.35 17.47 -11.08
CA ASP A 27 7.36 18.04 -10.17
C ASP A 27 6.50 16.95 -9.49
N PRO A 28 6.74 16.69 -8.19
CA PRO A 28 5.95 15.73 -7.41
C PRO A 28 4.44 16.00 -7.42
N SER A 29 4.01 17.26 -7.51
CA SER A 29 2.59 17.62 -7.45
C SER A 29 1.82 17.24 -8.72
N LEU A 30 2.52 17.11 -9.84
CA LEU A 30 1.94 16.78 -11.15
C LEU A 30 2.11 15.30 -11.50
N GLU A 31 3.19 14.68 -11.03
CA GLU A 31 3.60 13.34 -11.48
C GLU A 31 3.27 12.23 -10.49
N LEU A 32 3.11 12.54 -9.19
CA LEU A 32 2.75 11.52 -8.20
C LEU A 32 1.28 11.11 -8.33
N ILE A 33 1.07 9.82 -8.54
CA ILE A 33 -0.26 9.24 -8.64
C ILE A 33 -1.01 9.40 -7.30
N SER A 34 -2.17 10.06 -7.32
CA SER A 34 -3.02 10.14 -6.12
C SER A 34 -3.52 8.75 -5.70
N ILE A 35 -3.61 8.50 -4.40
CA ILE A 35 -4.14 7.23 -3.86
C ILE A 35 -5.57 6.95 -4.36
N LYS A 36 -6.39 8.00 -4.57
CA LYS A 36 -7.74 7.85 -5.14
C LYS A 36 -7.72 7.32 -6.57
N LYS A 37 -6.76 7.78 -7.37
CA LYS A 37 -6.62 7.34 -8.77
C LYS A 37 -6.03 5.94 -8.83
N GLN A 38 -5.07 5.62 -7.96
CA GLN A 38 -4.44 4.31 -7.90
C GLN A 38 -5.44 3.21 -7.51
N TYR A 39 -6.33 3.49 -6.56
CA TYR A 39 -7.31 2.53 -6.03
C TYR A 39 -8.75 2.87 -6.45
N ALA A 40 -8.91 3.43 -7.65
CA ALA A 40 -10.23 3.90 -8.10
C ALA A 40 -11.24 2.76 -8.16
N ASP A 41 -10.83 1.59 -8.68
CA ASP A 41 -11.71 0.44 -8.84
C ASP A 41 -12.15 -0.11 -7.47
N GLU A 42 -11.22 -0.30 -6.54
CA GLU A 42 -11.52 -0.73 -5.17
C GLU A 42 -12.42 0.27 -4.45
N LEU A 43 -12.15 1.57 -4.60
CA LEU A 43 -12.96 2.63 -4.01
C LEU A 43 -14.37 2.71 -4.61
N THR A 44 -14.57 2.34 -5.88
CA THR A 44 -15.90 2.28 -6.51
C THR A 44 -16.71 1.06 -6.07
N ASN A 45 -16.05 0.01 -5.56
CA ASN A 45 -16.71 -1.20 -5.09
C ASN A 45 -17.18 -1.11 -3.64
N ILE A 46 -16.64 -0.19 -2.83
CA ILE A 46 -17.06 0.02 -1.45
C ILE A 46 -18.14 1.09 -1.32
N HIS A 47 -19.08 0.86 -0.42
CA HIS A 47 -20.24 1.71 -0.19
C HIS A 47 -20.49 1.92 1.31
N VAL A 48 -21.11 3.05 1.64
CA VAL A 48 -21.58 3.29 3.00
C VAL A 48 -22.57 2.19 3.39
N GLY A 49 -22.36 1.58 4.56
CA GLY A 49 -23.12 0.45 5.07
C GLY A 49 -22.40 -0.90 4.93
N ASP A 50 -21.36 -0.98 4.08
CA ASP A 50 -20.59 -2.22 3.90
C ASP A 50 -19.92 -2.64 5.21
N TYR A 51 -19.87 -3.95 5.42
CA TYR A 51 -19.18 -4.51 6.58
C TYR A 51 -17.68 -4.35 6.43
N ILE A 52 -17.01 -4.16 7.57
CA ILE A 52 -15.56 -4.11 7.70
C ILE A 52 -14.85 -5.24 6.95
N ASP A 53 -15.34 -6.48 7.05
CA ASP A 53 -14.75 -7.65 6.38
C ASP A 53 -14.81 -7.55 4.85
N TYR A 54 -15.82 -6.86 4.31
CA TYR A 54 -15.91 -6.61 2.87
C TYR A 54 -14.88 -5.56 2.44
N VAL A 55 -14.81 -4.44 3.17
CA VAL A 55 -13.82 -3.37 2.89
C VAL A 55 -12.39 -3.91 3.03
N ALA A 56 -12.14 -4.77 4.02
CA ALA A 56 -10.85 -5.43 4.23
C ALA A 56 -10.41 -6.29 3.06
N LYS A 57 -11.35 -6.89 2.31
CA LYS A 57 -11.01 -7.67 1.11
C LYS A 57 -10.55 -6.79 -0.05
N GLN A 58 -11.05 -5.56 -0.13
CA GLN A 58 -10.61 -4.57 -1.11
C GLN A 58 -9.27 -3.94 -0.71
N PHE A 59 -9.05 -3.74 0.59
CA PHE A 59 -7.83 -3.15 1.15
C PHE A 59 -7.18 -4.08 2.18
N PRO A 60 -6.54 -5.19 1.76
CA PRO A 60 -6.06 -6.23 2.67
C PRO A 60 -4.96 -5.78 3.63
N GLU A 61 -4.22 -4.73 3.30
CA GLU A 61 -3.14 -4.18 4.12
C GLU A 61 -3.61 -3.04 5.05
N MET A 62 -4.92 -2.82 5.16
CA MET A 62 -5.44 -1.82 6.08
C MET A 62 -5.23 -2.25 7.54
N PHE A 63 -4.87 -1.30 8.40
CA PHE A 63 -4.59 -1.54 9.81
C PHE A 63 -5.50 -0.70 10.70
N VAL A 64 -5.76 -1.19 11.92
CA VAL A 64 -6.57 -0.48 12.92
C VAL A 64 -5.78 0.74 13.41
N ALA A 65 -6.26 1.94 13.10
CA ALA A 65 -5.69 3.19 13.61
C ALA A 65 -6.32 3.60 14.95
N SER A 66 -7.59 3.24 15.16
CA SER A 66 -8.30 3.46 16.43
C SER A 66 -9.44 2.48 16.53
N ASP A 67 -9.69 1.96 17.73
CA ASP A 67 -10.87 1.14 17.99
C ASP A 67 -11.46 1.50 19.35
N ASN A 68 -12.72 1.89 19.34
CA ASN A 68 -13.57 1.80 20.52
C ASN A 68 -14.70 0.84 20.15
N MET A 69 -15.20 0.05 21.12
CA MET A 69 -16.15 -1.05 20.88
C MET A 69 -17.34 -0.75 19.94
N LYS A 70 -17.68 0.54 19.72
CA LYS A 70 -18.71 1.01 18.81
C LYS A 70 -18.15 1.56 17.48
N ASN A 71 -17.01 2.23 17.48
CA ASN A 71 -16.43 2.91 16.34
C ASN A 71 -14.99 2.45 16.10
N THR A 72 -14.71 2.02 14.88
CA THR A 72 -13.38 1.56 14.49
C THR A 72 -12.91 2.39 13.30
N ILE A 73 -11.63 2.77 13.31
CA ILE A 73 -10.98 3.52 12.24
C ILE A 73 -9.88 2.64 11.68
N TYR A 74 -9.94 2.38 10.38
CA TYR A 74 -8.87 1.72 9.65
C TYR A 74 -8.13 2.73 8.79
N GLU A 75 -6.84 2.49 8.60
CA GLU A 75 -6.00 3.23 7.68
C GLU A 75 -5.33 2.28 6.69
N PHE A 76 -5.19 2.75 5.46
CA PHE A 76 -4.46 2.07 4.40
C PHE A 76 -3.47 3.06 3.80
N THR A 77 -2.21 2.66 3.68
CA THR A 77 -1.12 3.55 3.31
C THR A 77 -0.56 3.18 1.94
N TYR A 78 -0.47 4.16 1.05
CA TYR A 78 0.17 4.03 -0.26
C TYR A 78 1.46 4.84 -0.28
N GLN A 79 2.58 4.17 -0.58
CA GLN A 79 3.90 4.78 -0.64
C GLN A 79 4.44 4.79 -2.06
N GLN A 80 5.01 5.92 -2.46
CA GLN A 80 5.68 6.11 -3.74
C GLN A 80 7.08 6.65 -3.49
N GLN A 81 8.08 5.99 -4.05
CA GLN A 81 9.46 6.47 -4.00
C GLN A 81 9.81 7.16 -5.32
N TYR A 82 10.55 8.26 -5.25
CA TYR A 82 11.00 9.00 -6.42
C TYR A 82 12.34 9.70 -6.18
N LEU A 83 13.02 10.03 -7.27
CA LEU A 83 14.20 10.91 -7.29
C LEU A 83 13.78 12.28 -7.83
N LEU A 84 14.19 13.36 -7.19
CA LEU A 84 13.89 14.71 -7.69
C LEU A 84 14.91 15.10 -8.77
N ALA A 85 14.44 15.45 -9.96
CA ALA A 85 15.31 15.78 -11.10
C ALA A 85 16.23 16.98 -10.84
N ALA A 86 15.73 17.98 -10.11
CA ALA A 86 16.42 19.24 -9.84
C ALA A 86 17.57 19.15 -8.81
N ASN A 87 17.71 18.04 -8.07
CA ASN A 87 18.82 17.84 -7.15
C ASN A 87 19.90 16.97 -7.82
N ASN A 88 21.15 17.46 -7.81
CA ASN A 88 22.32 16.67 -8.22
C ASN A 88 22.64 15.56 -7.21
N ASP A 89 22.07 15.63 -6.01
CA ASP A 89 22.11 14.55 -5.03
C ASP A 89 21.03 13.52 -5.34
N VAL A 90 21.45 12.27 -5.50
CA VAL A 90 20.59 11.09 -5.71
C VAL A 90 19.93 10.70 -4.39
N GLU A 91 19.11 11.58 -3.84
CA GLU A 91 18.33 11.30 -2.63
C GLU A 91 16.96 10.76 -3.05
N THR A 92 16.70 9.51 -2.67
CA THR A 92 15.37 8.90 -2.80
C THR A 92 14.43 9.53 -1.78
N LYS A 93 13.34 10.12 -2.27
CA LYS A 93 12.26 10.64 -1.43
C LYS A 93 11.08 9.68 -1.44
N THR A 94 10.43 9.56 -0.30
CA THR A 94 9.20 8.77 -0.15
C THR A 94 8.02 9.71 0.05
N TYR A 95 7.02 9.59 -0.81
CA TYR A 95 5.72 10.20 -0.65
C TYR A 95 4.73 9.18 -0.13
N THR A 96 3.93 9.58 0.86
CA THR A 96 3.00 8.69 1.54
C THR A 96 1.62 9.34 1.55
N GLN A 97 0.62 8.60 1.06
CA GLN A 97 -0.79 8.96 1.13
C GLN A 97 -1.54 7.93 1.96
N THR A 98 -2.55 8.35 2.71
CA THR A 98 -3.32 7.45 3.58
C THR A 98 -4.81 7.57 3.30
N LEU A 99 -5.46 6.46 3.01
CA LEU A 99 -6.92 6.31 3.07
C LEU A 99 -7.31 5.99 4.51
N ARG A 100 -8.34 6.68 5.01
CA ARG A 100 -8.92 6.44 6.32
C ARG A 100 -10.38 6.04 6.16
N PHE A 101 -10.73 4.91 6.74
CA PHE A 101 -12.07 4.33 6.75
C PHE A 101 -12.65 4.41 8.16
N TYR A 102 -13.87 4.90 8.28
CA TYR A 102 -14.59 5.06 9.53
C TYR A 102 -15.73 4.06 9.61
N PHE A 103 -15.77 3.27 10.66
CA PHE A 103 -16.79 2.26 10.90
C PHE A 103 -17.56 2.58 12.17
N ILE A 104 -18.87 2.33 12.16
CA ILE A 104 -19.74 2.33 13.35
C ILE A 104 -20.48 0.99 13.35
N ASN A 105 -20.42 0.25 14.47
CA ASN A 105 -20.96 -1.11 14.59
C ASN A 105 -20.53 -1.99 13.41
N GLN A 106 -19.22 -1.97 13.08
CA GLN A 106 -18.59 -2.73 11.99
C GLN A 106 -19.04 -2.36 10.57
N LYS A 107 -19.82 -1.29 10.39
CA LYS A 107 -20.28 -0.81 9.08
C LYS A 107 -19.62 0.48 8.68
N LEU A 108 -19.17 0.56 7.42
CA LEU A 108 -18.53 1.73 6.85
C LEU A 108 -19.52 2.91 6.87
N VAL A 109 -19.14 4.01 7.51
CA VAL A 109 -19.95 5.25 7.53
C VAL A 109 -19.33 6.37 6.70
N HIS A 110 -18.01 6.35 6.55
CA HIS A 110 -17.28 7.38 5.82
C HIS A 110 -15.88 6.89 5.45
N TRP A 111 -15.30 7.46 4.40
CA TRP A 111 -13.89 7.34 4.10
C TRP A 111 -13.34 8.65 3.53
N LYS A 112 -12.03 8.89 3.72
CA LYS A 112 -11.34 10.05 3.14
C LYS A 112 -9.86 9.80 2.94
N VAL A 113 -9.23 10.64 2.11
CA VAL A 113 -7.77 10.77 2.07
C VAL A 113 -7.35 11.74 3.17
N LYS A 114 -6.30 11.41 3.90
CA LYS A 114 -5.70 12.24 4.95
C LYS A 114 -4.67 13.21 4.37
#